data_AF-A0AAV6D1Z6-F1
#
_entry.id   AF-A0AAV6D1Z6-F1
#
_cell.length_a   1.000
_cell.length_b   1.000
_cell.length_c   1.000
_cell.angle_alpha   90.00
_cell.angle_beta   90.00
_cell.angle_gamma   90.00
#
_symmetry.space_group_name_H-M   'P 1'
#
loop_
_entity.id
_entity.type
_entity.pdbx_description
1 polymer ?
#
loop_
_entity_poly.entity_id
_entity_poly.type
_entity_poly.pdbx_seq_one_letter_code
_entity_poly.pdbx_strand_id
1 'polypeptide(L)'
;MLYAITERCPACHAYCGIRMFGISSSLGSSMCVCRACGKSFQSNRREWANMTILGKFWYWIISFIYILFLAGLGAYAVNELIHACMPKLDTSDTLFLAIVISIAVFFFTFQYFRIIWSRQRTDGSEKSQLVASFWSVHTNFSLLCVLGLFCIQTLAMFIHFVVGE
;
A
#
# COMPACT_ATOMS: atom_id res chain seq x y z
N MET A 1 -4.64 -9.94 -16.44
CA MET A 1 -5.68 -10.29 -15.45
C MET A 1 -5.04 -10.20 -14.06
N LEU A 2 -5.39 -9.19 -13.25
CA LEU A 2 -4.87 -9.06 -11.88
C LEU A 2 -5.63 -10.04 -10.96
N TYR A 3 -4.94 -10.99 -10.36
CA TYR A 3 -5.54 -11.91 -9.39
C TYR A 3 -5.66 -11.20 -8.04
N ALA A 4 -6.88 -11.00 -7.54
CA ALA A 4 -7.13 -10.34 -6.26
C ALA A 4 -7.95 -11.26 -5.35
N ILE A 5 -7.43 -11.56 -4.15
CA ILE A 5 -8.17 -12.30 -3.13
C ILE A 5 -8.86 -11.30 -2.22
N THR A 6 -10.18 -11.39 -2.11
CA THR A 6 -10.97 -10.54 -1.20
C THR A 6 -11.07 -11.19 0.17
N GLU A 7 -10.80 -10.43 1.22
CA GLU A 7 -10.99 -10.85 2.62
C GLU A 7 -12.37 -10.40 3.06
N ARG A 8 -13.24 -11.35 3.45
CA ARG A 8 -14.60 -11.09 3.91
C ARG A 8 -14.75 -11.41 5.39
N CYS A 9 -15.62 -10.67 6.08
CA CYS A 9 -15.99 -10.98 7.46
C CYS A 9 -16.66 -12.37 7.52
N PRO A 10 -16.26 -13.27 8.44
CA PRO A 10 -16.88 -14.60 8.54
C PRO A 10 -18.33 -14.55 9.04
N ALA A 11 -18.74 -13.45 9.70
CA ALA A 11 -20.08 -13.34 10.31
C ALA A 11 -21.12 -12.66 9.43
N CYS A 12 -20.73 -11.64 8.64
CA CYS A 12 -21.67 -10.88 7.79
C CYS A 12 -21.26 -10.83 6.32
N HIS A 13 -20.14 -11.46 5.95
CA HIS A 13 -19.58 -11.49 4.59
C HIS A 13 -19.24 -10.14 3.96
N ALA A 14 -19.29 -9.03 4.71
CA ALA A 14 -18.85 -7.73 4.25
C ALA A 14 -17.34 -7.73 3.92
N TYR A 15 -16.95 -6.90 2.94
CA TYR A 15 -15.57 -6.75 2.49
C TYR A 15 -14.71 -6.06 3.57
N CYS A 16 -13.67 -6.75 4.03
CA CYS A 16 -12.74 -6.27 5.05
C CYS A 16 -11.39 -5.82 4.46
N GLY A 17 -10.96 -6.42 3.35
CA GLY A 17 -9.69 -6.07 2.71
C GLY A 17 -9.47 -6.80 1.38
N ILE A 18 -8.40 -6.42 0.67
CA ILE A 18 -7.99 -7.06 -0.58
C ILE A 18 -6.50 -7.40 -0.52
N ARG A 19 -6.16 -8.62 -0.94
CA ARG A 19 -4.78 -9.06 -1.17
C ARG A 19 -4.51 -9.10 -2.66
N MET A 20 -3.64 -8.20 -3.12
CA MET A 20 -3.18 -8.19 -4.51
C MET A 20 -2.25 -9.39 -4.74
N PHE A 21 -2.50 -10.14 -5.82
CA PHE A 21 -1.77 -11.35 -6.22
C PHE A 21 -1.82 -12.50 -5.21
N GLY A 22 -2.72 -12.43 -4.21
CA GLY A 22 -2.75 -13.38 -3.09
C GLY A 22 -1.53 -13.31 -2.18
N ILE A 23 -0.57 -12.43 -2.47
CA ILE A 23 0.64 -12.24 -1.68
C ILE A 23 0.29 -11.31 -0.51
N SER A 24 0.58 -11.78 0.69
CA SER A 24 0.49 -10.98 1.91
C SER A 24 1.88 -10.84 2.49
N SER A 25 2.23 -9.64 2.96
CA SER A 25 3.43 -9.45 3.79
C SER A 25 3.27 -10.09 5.17
N SER A 26 2.08 -10.63 5.48
CA SER A 26 1.68 -11.24 6.75
C SER A 26 1.74 -10.32 7.97
N LEU A 27 2.20 -9.07 7.82
CA LEU A 27 2.25 -8.07 8.89
C LEU A 27 0.89 -7.38 9.07
N GLY A 28 0.36 -7.43 10.29
CA GLY A 28 -0.87 -6.74 10.70
C GLY A 28 -1.48 -7.35 11.96
N SER A 29 -2.56 -6.76 12.46
CA SER A 29 -3.24 -7.28 13.66
C SER A 29 -3.81 -8.67 13.42
N SER A 30 -3.57 -9.57 14.36
CA SER A 30 -4.19 -10.90 14.39
C SER A 30 -5.67 -10.85 14.72
N MET A 31 -6.16 -9.75 15.30
CA MET A 31 -7.57 -9.53 15.63
C MET A 31 -8.08 -8.26 14.95
N CYS A 32 -9.12 -8.41 14.14
CA CYS A 32 -9.78 -7.29 13.46
C CYS A 32 -11.24 -7.20 13.90
N VAL A 33 -11.80 -5.99 13.90
CA VAL A 33 -13.24 -5.75 14.09
C VAL A 33 -13.85 -5.37 12.75
N CYS A 34 -14.94 -6.06 12.37
CA CYS A 34 -15.65 -5.72 11.15
C CYS A 34 -16.40 -4.39 11.31
N ARG A 35 -16.14 -3.42 10.44
CA ARG A 35 -16.86 -2.13 10.46
C ARG A 35 -18.37 -2.25 10.25
N ALA A 36 -18.82 -3.27 9.50
CA ALA A 36 -20.23 -3.43 9.14
C ALA A 36 -21.08 -4.04 10.28
N CYS A 37 -20.58 -5.07 10.96
CA CYS A 37 -21.35 -5.79 11.99
C CYS A 37 -20.75 -5.70 13.41
N GLY A 38 -19.62 -5.03 13.59
CA GLY A 38 -18.95 -4.87 14.89
C GLY A 38 -18.30 -6.13 15.47
N LYS A 39 -18.47 -7.30 14.84
CA LYS A 39 -17.90 -8.55 15.35
C LYS A 39 -16.39 -8.62 15.13
N SER A 40 -15.67 -9.04 16.17
CA SER A 40 -14.24 -9.35 16.11
C SER A 40 -14.00 -10.70 15.42
N PHE A 41 -12.94 -10.80 14.63
CA PHE A 41 -12.51 -12.05 13.99
C PHE A 41 -10.99 -12.14 13.93
N GLN A 42 -10.48 -13.37 13.90
CA GLN A 42 -9.05 -13.62 13.69
C GLN A 42 -8.67 -13.38 12.23
N SER A 43 -7.63 -12.61 12.01
CA SER A 43 -7.02 -12.42 10.70
C SER A 43 -5.85 -13.40 10.52
N ASN A 44 -5.47 -13.67 9.27
CA ASN A 44 -4.28 -14.48 8.96
C ASN A 44 -2.96 -13.70 9.11
N ARG A 45 -3.02 -12.45 9.60
CA ARG A 45 -1.86 -11.57 9.78
C ARG A 45 -1.33 -11.69 11.21
N ARG A 46 -0.06 -11.36 11.39
CA ARG A 46 0.65 -11.41 12.68
C ARG A 46 1.36 -10.09 12.92
N GLU A 47 1.39 -9.68 14.19
CA GLU A 47 2.21 -8.56 14.61
C GLU A 47 3.69 -8.93 14.54
N TRP A 48 4.57 -7.94 14.32
CA TRP A 48 6.01 -8.10 14.11
C TRP A 48 6.69 -8.92 15.21
N ALA A 49 6.30 -8.69 16.46
CA ALA A 49 6.80 -9.42 17.62
C ALA A 49 6.45 -10.93 17.56
N ASN A 50 5.30 -11.26 17.00
CA ASN A 50 4.76 -12.62 16.87
C ASN A 50 5.17 -13.31 15.55
N MET A 51 5.95 -12.65 14.69
CA MET A 51 6.46 -13.25 13.45
C MET A 51 7.72 -14.08 13.71
N THR A 52 7.78 -15.25 13.08
CA THR A 52 9.01 -16.04 13.01
C THR A 52 10.09 -15.29 12.22
N ILE A 53 11.36 -15.70 12.35
CA ILE A 53 12.48 -15.13 11.57
C ILE A 53 12.18 -15.23 10.07
N LEU A 54 11.68 -16.39 9.62
CA LEU A 54 11.28 -16.58 8.23
C LEU A 54 10.15 -15.63 7.81
N GLY A 55 9.17 -15.38 8.68
CA GLY A 55 8.10 -14.41 8.43
C GLY A 55 8.62 -12.98 8.29
N LYS A 56 9.61 -12.58 9.11
CA LYS A 56 10.26 -11.26 9.03
C LYS A 56 11.07 -11.14 7.73
N PHE A 57 11.79 -12.18 7.34
CA PHE A 57 12.53 -12.23 6.08
C PHE A 57 11.57 -12.13 4.87
N TRP A 58 10.49 -12.90 4.88
CA TRP A 58 9.43 -12.84 3.87
C TRP A 58 8.82 -11.44 3.75
N TYR A 59 8.55 -10.78 4.89
CA TYR A 59 8.07 -9.40 4.92
C TYR A 59 9.01 -8.46 4.16
N TRP A 60 10.33 -8.56 4.40
CA TRP A 60 11.31 -7.72 3.72
C TRP A 60 11.36 -7.96 2.22
N ILE A 61 11.32 -9.22 1.77
CA ILE A 61 11.27 -9.56 0.35
C ILE A 61 10.03 -8.94 -0.31
N ILE A 62 8.84 -9.18 0.26
CA ILE A 62 7.59 -8.67 -0.32
C ILE A 62 7.56 -7.13 -0.29
N SER A 63 8.07 -6.52 0.78
CA SER A 63 8.16 -5.06 0.87
C SER A 63 9.09 -4.48 -0.18
N PHE A 64 10.24 -5.11 -0.42
CA PHE A 64 11.20 -4.69 -1.45
C PHE A 64 10.60 -4.78 -2.85
N ILE A 65 9.93 -5.88 -3.18
CA ILE A 65 9.21 -6.05 -4.46
C ILE A 65 8.14 -4.95 -4.63
N TYR A 66 7.35 -4.66 -3.60
CA TYR A 66 6.37 -3.58 -3.66
C TYR A 66 7.01 -2.20 -3.81
N ILE A 67 8.13 -1.93 -3.14
CA ILE A 67 8.85 -0.66 -3.26
C ILE A 67 9.33 -0.47 -4.71
N LEU A 68 9.98 -1.48 -5.30
CA LEU A 68 10.43 -1.38 -6.70
C LEU A 68 9.27 -1.16 -7.67
N PHE A 69 8.21 -1.93 -7.53
CA PHE A 69 7.03 -1.81 -8.38
C PHE A 69 6.34 -0.44 -8.25
N LEU A 70 6.09 0.00 -7.02
CA LEU A 70 5.41 1.28 -6.76
C LEU A 70 6.30 2.48 -7.07
N ALA A 71 7.63 2.38 -6.88
CA ALA A 71 8.56 3.44 -7.26
C ALA A 71 8.65 3.61 -8.77
N GLY A 72 8.74 2.51 -9.53
CA GLY A 72 8.73 2.57 -10.99
C GLY A 72 7.41 3.12 -11.54
N LEU A 73 6.28 2.57 -11.08
CA LEU A 73 4.95 3.04 -11.50
C LEU A 73 4.70 4.49 -11.10
N GLY A 74 5.11 4.88 -9.88
CA GLY A 74 4.96 6.23 -9.39
C GLY A 74 5.84 7.23 -10.14
N ALA A 75 7.09 6.87 -10.44
CA ALA A 75 7.97 7.73 -11.21
C ALA A 75 7.45 7.93 -12.63
N TYR A 76 6.93 6.88 -13.26
CA TYR A 76 6.26 6.99 -14.55
C TYR A 76 5.07 7.97 -14.49
N ALA A 77 4.15 7.78 -13.53
CA ALA A 77 2.98 8.65 -13.39
C ALA A 77 3.34 10.11 -13.10
N VAL A 78 4.38 10.36 -12.29
CA VAL A 78 4.90 11.70 -12.01
C VAL A 78 5.56 12.30 -13.25
N ASN A 79 6.31 11.51 -14.02
CA ASN A 79 6.95 11.97 -15.26
C ASN A 79 5.92 12.41 -16.30
N GLU A 80 4.87 11.61 -16.51
CA GLU A 80 3.73 11.96 -17.37
C GLU A 80 3.05 13.26 -16.90
N LEU A 81 2.82 13.40 -15.59
CA LEU A 81 2.25 14.62 -15.03
C LEU A 81 3.15 15.84 -15.26
N ILE A 82 4.48 15.69 -15.14
CA ILE A 82 5.44 16.75 -15.41
C ILE A 82 5.39 17.16 -16.88
N HIS A 83 5.38 16.21 -17.82
CA HIS A 83 5.26 16.53 -19.25
C HIS A 83 3.92 17.19 -19.59
N ALA A 84 2.83 16.76 -18.94
CA ALA A 84 1.52 17.39 -19.10
C ALA A 84 1.52 18.85 -18.64
N CYS A 85 2.13 19.14 -17.50
CA CYS A 85 2.17 20.48 -16.92
C CYS A 85 3.24 21.38 -17.54
N MET A 86 4.35 20.79 -18.00
CA MET A 86 5.57 21.50 -18.41
C MET A 86 6.18 20.82 -19.65
N PRO A 87 5.55 20.93 -20.83
CA PRO A 87 5.97 20.19 -22.04
C PRO A 87 7.36 20.60 -22.56
N LYS A 88 7.87 21.76 -22.15
CA LYS A 88 9.21 22.26 -22.51
C LYS A 88 10.32 21.78 -21.57
N LEU A 89 9.98 21.11 -20.47
CA LEU A 89 10.97 20.59 -19.53
C LEU A 89 11.52 19.27 -20.08
N ASP A 90 12.81 19.25 -20.39
CA ASP A 90 13.51 18.03 -20.78
C ASP A 90 13.77 17.16 -19.54
N THR A 91 13.03 16.06 -19.44
CA THR A 91 13.17 15.10 -18.35
C THR A 91 14.35 14.19 -18.65
N SER A 92 15.55 14.59 -18.24
CA SER A 92 16.74 13.75 -18.36
C SER A 92 16.61 12.45 -17.56
N ASP A 93 17.33 11.41 -17.96
CA ASP A 93 17.42 10.13 -17.24
C ASP A 93 17.82 10.34 -15.76
N THR A 94 18.60 11.38 -15.47
CA THR A 94 19.01 11.74 -14.12
C THR A 94 17.82 12.24 -13.28
N LEU A 95 16.95 13.08 -13.86
CA LEU A 95 15.74 13.53 -13.19
C LEU A 95 14.78 12.37 -12.93
N PHE A 96 14.58 11.50 -13.93
CA PHE A 96 13.74 10.31 -13.77
C PHE A 96 14.25 9.40 -12.65
N LEU A 97 15.56 9.10 -12.63
CA LEU A 97 16.18 8.31 -11.57
C LEU A 97 16.02 8.97 -10.19
N ALA A 98 16.16 10.29 -10.09
CA ALA A 98 15.95 11.02 -8.84
C ALA A 98 14.51 10.89 -8.34
N ILE A 99 13.51 10.93 -9.25
CA ILE A 99 12.10 10.70 -8.91
C ILE A 99 11.90 9.26 -8.41
N VAL A 100 12.44 8.26 -9.11
CA VAL A 100 12.36 6.84 -8.68
C VAL A 100 12.94 6.65 -7.27
N ILE A 101 14.14 7.17 -7.02
CA ILE A 101 14.81 7.05 -5.71
C ILE A 101 13.98 7.74 -4.62
N SER A 102 13.47 8.95 -4.89
CA SER A 102 12.67 9.72 -3.94
C SER A 102 11.39 8.95 -3.53
N ILE A 103 10.69 8.38 -4.52
CA ILE A 103 9.48 7.58 -4.27
C ILE A 103 9.84 6.28 -3.53
N ALA A 104 10.95 5.63 -3.88
CA ALA A 104 11.41 4.42 -3.21
C ALA A 104 11.73 4.68 -1.72
N VAL A 105 12.42 5.78 -1.41
CA VAL A 105 12.73 6.19 -0.04
C VAL A 105 11.44 6.46 0.75
N PHE A 106 10.46 7.13 0.15
CA PHE A 106 9.16 7.36 0.76
C PHE A 106 8.46 6.04 1.13
N PHE A 107 8.36 5.10 0.19
CA PHE A 107 7.73 3.80 0.48
C PHE A 107 8.52 2.96 1.48
N PHE A 108 9.86 2.99 1.42
CA PHE A 108 10.70 2.31 2.41
C PHE A 108 10.45 2.84 3.82
N THR A 109 10.41 4.16 3.98
CA THR A 109 10.12 4.83 5.26
C THR A 109 8.74 4.42 5.78
N PHE A 110 7.74 4.33 4.91
CA PHE A 110 6.42 3.87 5.29
C PHE A 110 6.39 2.40 5.73
N GLN A 111 7.06 1.49 5.00
CA GLN A 111 7.16 0.09 5.41
C GLN A 111 7.90 -0.06 6.74
N TYR A 112 8.86 0.81 7.03
CA TYR A 112 9.50 0.88 8.33
C TYR A 112 8.54 1.35 9.44
N PHE A 113 7.75 2.40 9.21
CA PHE A 113 6.72 2.84 10.17
C PHE A 113 5.67 1.76 10.46
N ARG A 114 5.30 0.94 9.47
CA ARG A 114 4.41 -0.21 9.71
C ARG A 114 4.98 -1.21 10.72
N ILE A 115 6.29 -1.42 10.72
CA ILE A 115 6.97 -2.26 11.72
C ILE A 115 6.86 -1.60 13.10
N ILE A 116 7.12 -0.29 13.21
CA ILE A 116 7.03 0.44 14.48
C ILE A 116 5.62 0.36 15.05
N TRP A 117 4.60 0.70 14.25
CA TRP A 117 3.19 0.61 14.70
C TRP A 117 2.79 -0.81 15.09
N SER A 118 3.36 -1.82 14.42
CA SER A 118 3.13 -3.22 14.79
C SER A 118 3.72 -3.58 16.15
N ARG A 119 4.89 -3.04 16.49
CA ARG A 119 5.49 -3.22 17.83
C ARG A 119 4.68 -2.50 18.91
N GLN A 120 4.31 -1.24 18.67
CA GLN A 120 3.52 -0.44 19.60
C GLN A 120 2.19 -1.11 19.98
N ARG A 121 1.53 -1.80 19.03
CA ARG A 121 0.29 -2.57 19.32
C ARG A 121 0.51 -3.82 20.15
N THR A 122 1.74 -4.36 20.17
CA THR A 122 2.06 -5.53 20.99
C THR A 122 2.34 -5.13 22.43
N ASP A 123 2.99 -3.99 22.63
CA ASP A 123 3.43 -3.53 23.94
C ASP A 123 2.30 -2.83 24.74
N GLY A 124 1.27 -2.33 24.06
CA GLY A 124 0.08 -1.78 24.71
C GLY A 124 -0.79 -2.86 25.37
N SER A 125 -1.19 -2.64 26.63
CA SER A 125 -2.11 -3.53 27.36
C SER A 125 -3.50 -3.61 26.71
N GLU A 126 -3.90 -2.58 25.97
CA GLU A 126 -5.02 -2.65 25.04
C GLU A 126 -4.55 -3.27 23.73
N LYS A 127 -4.92 -4.53 23.50
CA LYS A 127 -4.92 -5.14 22.16
C LYS A 127 -5.85 -4.33 21.26
N SER A 128 -5.33 -3.22 20.70
CA SER A 128 -6.11 -2.31 19.87
C SER A 128 -6.69 -3.08 18.69
N GLN A 129 -7.99 -3.31 18.76
CA GLN A 129 -8.71 -4.01 17.71
C GLN A 129 -8.76 -3.07 16.51
N LEU A 130 -8.04 -3.42 15.43
CA LEU A 130 -8.08 -2.63 14.21
C LEU A 130 -9.44 -2.82 13.54
N VAL A 131 -10.11 -1.70 13.26
CA VAL A 131 -11.34 -1.71 12.47
C VAL A 131 -10.96 -2.02 11.02
N ALA A 132 -11.36 -3.21 10.55
CA ALA A 132 -11.16 -3.60 9.17
C ALA A 132 -12.15 -2.86 8.27
N SER A 133 -11.62 -2.10 7.33
CA SER A 133 -12.36 -1.38 6.31
C SER A 133 -11.56 -1.33 5.03
N PHE A 134 -12.24 -1.33 3.89
CA PHE A 134 -11.61 -1.16 2.58
C PHE A 134 -10.67 0.06 2.53
N TRP A 135 -11.08 1.17 3.15
CA TRP A 135 -10.34 2.43 3.20
C TRP A 135 -9.33 2.54 4.36
N SER A 136 -9.17 1.49 5.17
CA SER A 136 -8.22 1.54 6.27
C SER A 136 -6.78 1.46 5.73
N VAL A 137 -6.02 2.52 6.00
CA VAL A 137 -4.60 2.63 5.65
C VAL A 137 -3.81 1.46 6.25
N HIS A 138 -4.18 0.99 7.44
CA HIS A 138 -3.48 -0.13 8.08
C HIS A 138 -3.64 -1.45 7.33
N THR A 139 -4.81 -1.71 6.72
CA THR A 139 -5.11 -3.00 6.08
C THR A 139 -4.83 -3.01 4.59
N ASN A 140 -5.03 -1.88 3.91
CA ASN A 140 -5.05 -1.79 2.44
C ASN A 140 -4.09 -0.72 1.88
N PHE A 141 -3.02 -0.34 2.60
CA PHE A 141 -2.06 0.68 2.17
C PHE A 141 -1.61 0.52 0.71
N SER A 142 -1.06 -0.64 0.34
CA SER A 142 -0.55 -0.86 -1.02
C SER A 142 -1.62 -0.64 -2.09
N LEU A 143 -2.88 -1.02 -1.81
CA LEU A 143 -4.00 -0.79 -2.72
C LEU A 143 -4.31 0.70 -2.84
N LEU A 144 -4.37 1.42 -1.71
CA LEU A 144 -4.60 2.86 -1.70
C LEU A 144 -3.50 3.62 -2.45
N CYS A 145 -2.25 3.18 -2.34
CA CYS A 145 -1.14 3.74 -3.11
C CYS A 145 -1.31 3.49 -4.61
N VAL A 146 -1.65 2.28 -5.02
CA VAL A 146 -1.94 1.96 -6.43
C VAL A 146 -3.09 2.83 -6.95
N LEU A 147 -4.19 2.95 -6.19
CA LEU A 147 -5.31 3.82 -6.56
C LEU A 147 -4.89 5.29 -6.68
N GLY A 148 -4.08 5.79 -5.75
CA GLY A 148 -3.52 7.14 -5.83
C GLY A 148 -2.68 7.37 -7.08
N LEU A 149 -1.83 6.40 -7.45
CA LEU A 149 -1.04 6.46 -8.69
C LEU A 149 -1.93 6.45 -9.94
N PHE A 150 -3.00 5.66 -9.95
CA PHE A 150 -4.00 5.69 -11.03
C PHE A 150 -4.67 7.06 -11.12
N CYS A 151 -5.05 7.67 -10.01
CA CYS A 151 -5.64 9.02 -10.00
C CYS A 151 -4.67 10.07 -10.57
N ILE A 152 -3.37 9.99 -10.23
CA ILE A 152 -2.33 10.88 -10.78
C ILE A 152 -2.25 10.71 -12.30
N GLN A 153 -2.23 9.46 -12.80
CA GLN A 153 -2.19 9.19 -14.23
C GLN A 153 -3.44 9.72 -14.97
N THR A 154 -4.63 9.49 -14.40
CA THR A 154 -5.88 10.01 -14.98
C THR A 154 -5.89 11.53 -15.03
N LEU A 155 -5.35 12.18 -14.00
CA LEU A 155 -5.20 13.63 -13.98
C LEU A 155 -4.24 14.13 -15.06
N ALA A 156 -3.09 13.48 -15.24
CA ALA A 156 -2.13 13.83 -16.29
C ALA A 156 -2.77 13.73 -17.69
N MET A 157 -3.49 12.63 -17.97
CA MET A 157 -4.23 12.46 -19.23
C MET A 157 -5.29 13.54 -19.44
N PHE A 158 -6.02 13.90 -18.39
CA PHE A 158 -7.03 14.96 -18.45
C PHE A 158 -6.40 16.32 -18.77
N ILE A 159 -5.25 16.66 -18.15
CA ILE A 159 -4.52 17.90 -18.44
C ILE A 159 -4.07 17.92 -19.90
N HIS A 160 -3.50 16.81 -20.40
CA HIS A 160 -3.13 16.70 -21.82
C HIS A 160 -4.31 16.92 -22.76
N PHE A 161 -5.47 16.36 -22.45
CA PHE A 161 -6.68 16.54 -23.25
C PHE A 161 -7.15 18.01 -23.27
N VAL A 162 -7.11 18.70 -22.12
CA VAL A 162 -7.60 20.09 -22.00
C VAL A 162 -6.62 21.11 -22.58
N VAL A 163 -5.31 20.89 -22.47
CA VAL A 163 -4.27 21.83 -22.93
C VAL A 163 -3.82 21.56 -24.37
N GLY A 164 -4.06 20.34 -24.87
CA GLY A 164 -3.68 19.91 -26.22
C GLY A 164 -4.63 20.37 -27.33
N GLU A 165 -5.80 20.91 -26.99
CA GLU A 165 -6.72 21.63 -27.90
C GLU A 165 -6.47 23.14 -27.86
#